data_AF-A0A809RUD1-F1
#
_entry.id   AF-A0A809RUD1-F1
#
_cell.length_a   1.000
_cell.length_b   1.000
_cell.length_c   1.000
_cell.angle_alpha   90.00
_cell.angle_beta   90.00
_cell.angle_gamma   90.00
#
_symmetry.space_group_name_H-M   'P 1'
#
loop_
_entity.id
_entity.type
_entity.pdbx_description
1 polymer ?
#
loop_
_entity_poly.entity_id
_entity_poly.type
_entity_poly.pdbx_seq_one_letter_code
_entity_poly.pdbx_strand_id
1 'polypeptide(L)'
;MNVKGKNIKFYASHKYTKESGGAKDNQFKDLQNFLEHAKQYTKKDSIFVGICDGDYYHKNNQKKLIALKIGIINTNCIVTSLKSLKNDILEFVQDNYSE
;
A
#
# COMPACT_ATOMS: atom_id res chain seq x y z
N MET A 1 -0.27 -7.44 -14.69
CA MET A 1 -1.66 -7.86 -15.03
C MET A 1 -2.05 -7.16 -16.31
N ASN A 2 -2.68 -7.86 -17.26
CA ASN A 2 -3.26 -7.21 -18.43
C ASN A 2 -4.70 -6.79 -18.09
N VAL A 3 -5.00 -5.50 -18.19
CA VAL A 3 -6.33 -4.95 -17.95
C VAL A 3 -6.69 -4.12 -19.17
N LYS A 4 -7.70 -4.57 -19.93
CA LYS A 4 -8.16 -3.90 -21.16
C LYS A 4 -7.01 -3.56 -22.13
N GLY A 5 -6.07 -4.49 -22.31
CA GLY A 5 -4.91 -4.30 -23.20
C GLY A 5 -3.76 -3.49 -22.60
N LYS A 6 -3.91 -2.91 -21.39
CA LYS A 6 -2.82 -2.23 -20.67
C LYS A 6 -2.07 -3.22 -19.78
N ASN A 7 -0.74 -3.18 -19.84
CA ASN A 7 0.12 -3.95 -18.95
C ASN A 7 0.39 -3.17 -17.67
N ILE A 8 -0.33 -3.51 -16.60
CA ILE A 8 -0.13 -2.93 -15.28
C ILE A 8 0.99 -3.67 -14.55
N LYS A 9 1.97 -2.90 -14.07
CA LYS A 9 3.09 -3.34 -13.23
C LYS A 9 2.77 -3.09 -11.77
N PHE A 10 3.07 -4.08 -10.92
CA PHE A 10 2.88 -3.98 -9.49
C PHE A 10 4.24 -4.02 -8.79
N TYR A 11 4.46 -3.09 -7.87
CA TYR A 11 5.64 -3.04 -7.01
C TYR A 11 5.19 -3.12 -5.57
N ALA A 12 5.51 -4.22 -4.88
CA ALA A 12 5.03 -4.46 -3.53
C ALA A 12 6.16 -4.40 -2.51
N SER A 13 5.91 -3.77 -1.36
CA SER A 13 6.75 -3.83 -0.18
C SER A 13 5.94 -4.45 0.95
N HIS A 14 6.37 -5.63 1.40
CA HIS A 14 5.72 -6.35 2.50
C HIS A 14 6.51 -6.18 3.79
N LYS A 15 5.81 -5.78 4.86
CA LYS A 15 6.36 -5.68 6.21
C LYS A 15 5.43 -6.38 7.19
N TYR A 16 6.00 -7.34 7.92
CA TYR A 16 5.31 -8.09 8.96
C TYR A 16 5.84 -7.71 10.36
N THR A 17 4.98 -7.13 11.19
CA THR A 17 5.39 -6.40 12.40
C THR A 17 4.57 -6.84 13.62
N LYS A 18 5.15 -7.70 14.47
CA LYS A 18 4.43 -8.41 15.56
C LYS A 18 4.13 -7.66 16.87
N GLU A 19 4.93 -6.69 17.31
CA GLU A 19 4.86 -6.11 18.69
C GLU A 19 5.56 -4.74 18.76
N SER A 20 5.18 -3.86 19.68
CA SER A 20 5.79 -2.52 19.83
C SER A 20 7.29 -2.56 20.23
N GLY A 21 8.12 -1.72 19.60
CA GLY A 21 9.55 -1.54 19.91
C GLY A 21 10.28 -0.68 18.84
N GLY A 22 11.42 -0.08 19.17
CA GLY A 22 12.10 0.92 18.32
C GLY A 22 12.52 0.43 16.93
N ALA A 23 12.91 -0.83 16.79
CA ALA A 23 13.24 -1.43 15.49
C ALA A 23 12.05 -1.50 14.53
N LYS A 24 10.81 -1.42 15.04
CA LYS A 24 9.58 -1.58 14.26
C LYS A 24 9.06 -0.26 13.73
N ASP A 25 9.31 0.84 14.45
CA ASP A 25 9.08 2.19 13.95
C ASP A 25 9.95 2.47 12.72
N ASN A 26 11.16 1.91 12.66
CA ASN A 26 11.99 1.96 11.46
C ASN A 26 11.35 1.20 10.29
N GLN A 27 10.81 0.00 10.51
CA GLN A 27 10.12 -0.77 9.46
C GLN A 27 8.86 -0.04 8.97
N PHE A 28 8.13 0.63 9.86
CA PHE A 28 7.00 1.47 9.48
C PHE A 28 7.46 2.69 8.69
N LYS A 29 8.51 3.38 9.14
CA LYS A 29 9.08 4.54 8.46
C LYS A 29 9.61 4.19 7.06
N ASP A 30 10.22 3.02 6.90
CA ASP A 30 10.65 2.51 5.59
C ASP A 30 9.47 2.37 4.63
N LEU A 31 8.35 1.84 5.14
CA LEU A 31 7.12 1.73 4.35
C LEU A 31 6.54 3.10 4.00
N GLN A 32 6.53 4.04 4.95
CA GLN A 32 6.11 5.42 4.70
C GLN A 32 6.98 6.05 3.61
N ASN A 33 8.30 5.93 3.70
CA ASN A 33 9.24 6.46 2.71
C ASN A 33 9.04 5.82 1.32
N PHE A 34 8.81 4.50 1.27
CA PHE A 34 8.47 3.81 0.02
C PHE A 34 7.22 4.42 -0.63
N LEU A 35 6.15 4.65 0.15
CA LEU A 35 4.91 5.21 -0.36
C LEU A 35 5.07 6.69 -0.73
N GLU A 36 5.78 7.49 0.06
CA GLU A 36 6.04 8.91 -0.27
C GLU A 36 6.78 9.05 -1.61
N HIS A 37 7.82 8.24 -1.85
CA HIS A 37 8.51 8.24 -3.14
C HIS A 37 7.64 7.66 -4.27
N ALA A 38 6.83 6.65 -3.97
CA ALA A 38 5.92 6.05 -4.95
C ALA A 38 4.82 7.02 -5.41
N LYS A 39 4.27 7.84 -4.51
CA LYS A 39 3.24 8.85 -4.84
C LYS A 39 3.72 9.87 -5.85
N GLN A 40 5.02 10.21 -5.83
CA GLN A 40 5.63 11.13 -6.79
C GLN A 40 5.75 10.49 -8.19
N TYR A 41 5.67 9.16 -8.29
CA TYR A 41 5.71 8.43 -9.54
C TYR A 41 4.32 8.33 -10.17
N THR A 42 4.07 9.17 -11.17
CA THR A 42 2.75 9.31 -11.83
C THR A 42 2.55 8.41 -13.05
N LYS A 43 3.44 7.46 -13.31
CA LYS A 43 3.28 6.53 -14.45
C LYS A 43 1.99 5.73 -14.28
N LYS A 44 1.02 5.98 -15.17
CA LYS A 44 -0.35 5.42 -15.14
C LYS A 44 -0.41 3.88 -15.11
N ASP A 45 0.65 3.18 -15.47
CA ASP A 45 0.65 1.70 -15.53
C ASP A 45 1.46 1.05 -14.40
N SER A 46 1.83 1.82 -13.37
CA SER A 46 2.58 1.32 -12.21
C SER A 46 1.78 1.53 -10.93
N ILE A 47 1.48 0.44 -10.23
CA ILE A 47 0.79 0.44 -8.95
C ILE A 47 1.78 0.01 -7.86
N PHE A 48 1.86 0.79 -6.79
CA PHE A 48 2.73 0.54 -5.65
C PHE A 48 1.91 0.05 -4.46
N VAL A 49 2.30 -1.07 -3.86
CA VAL A 49 1.51 -1.73 -2.82
C VAL A 49 2.33 -1.85 -1.54
N GLY A 50 1.93 -1.14 -0.51
CA GLY A 50 2.42 -1.34 0.85
C GLY A 50 1.58 -2.40 1.55
N ILE A 51 2.17 -3.56 1.84
CA ILE A 51 1.51 -4.65 2.54
C ILE A 51 1.96 -4.63 4.01
N CYS A 52 1.03 -4.26 4.88
CA CYS A 52 1.20 -4.14 6.33
C CYS A 52 0.53 -5.31 7.03
N ASP A 53 1.31 -6.23 7.58
CA ASP A 53 0.77 -7.33 8.38
C ASP A 53 1.34 -7.35 9.79
N GLY A 54 0.59 -7.93 10.73
CA GLY A 54 1.00 -8.09 12.13
C GLY A 54 0.37 -7.07 13.08
N ASP A 55 0.36 -7.44 14.36
CA ASP A 55 -0.39 -6.75 15.42
C ASP A 55 -0.02 -5.28 15.61
N TYR A 56 1.18 -4.86 15.20
CA TYR A 56 1.62 -3.47 15.28
C TYR A 56 0.65 -2.51 14.57
N TYR A 57 0.08 -2.94 13.44
CA TYR A 57 -0.84 -2.16 12.63
C TYR A 57 -2.29 -2.22 13.14
N HIS A 58 -2.62 -3.22 13.97
CA HIS A 58 -3.97 -3.44 14.48
C HIS A 58 -4.22 -2.87 15.87
N LYS A 59 -3.24 -2.93 16.78
CA LYS A 59 -3.45 -2.57 18.20
C LYS A 59 -3.00 -1.14 18.55
N ASN A 60 -1.80 -0.74 18.13
CA ASN A 60 -1.18 0.51 18.63
C ASN A 60 -1.14 1.64 17.60
N ASN A 61 -1.28 1.34 16.30
CA ASN A 61 -1.02 2.33 15.24
C ASN A 61 -2.13 2.46 14.19
N GLN A 62 -3.39 2.10 14.52
CA GLN A 62 -4.51 2.28 13.59
C GLN A 62 -4.62 3.71 13.08
N LYS A 63 -4.45 4.71 13.95
CA LYS A 63 -4.44 6.13 13.54
C LYS A 63 -3.36 6.45 12.51
N LYS A 64 -2.15 5.88 12.67
CA LYS A 64 -1.05 6.07 11.70
C LYS A 64 -1.35 5.37 10.38
N LEU A 65 -1.96 4.18 10.43
CA LEU A 65 -2.36 3.44 9.23
C LEU A 65 -3.47 4.20 8.47
N ILE A 66 -4.44 4.76 9.17
CA ILE A 66 -5.50 5.61 8.59
C ILE A 66 -4.89 6.86 7.96
N ALA A 67 -3.99 7.56 8.68
CA ALA A 67 -3.31 8.74 8.15
C ALA A 67 -2.49 8.40 6.88
N LEU A 68 -1.83 7.25 6.87
CA LEU A 68 -1.10 6.76 5.70
C LEU A 68 -2.03 6.50 4.51
N LYS A 69 -3.18 5.83 4.75
CA LYS A 69 -4.22 5.59 3.74
C LYS A 69 -4.78 6.90 3.18
N ILE A 70 -5.06 7.89 4.04
CA ILE A 70 -5.54 9.21 3.60
C ILE A 70 -4.48 9.89 2.73
N GLY A 71 -3.21 9.83 3.12
CA GLY A 71 -2.13 10.48 2.37
C GLY A 71 -1.84 9.88 1.00
N ILE A 72 -2.31 8.67 0.69
CA ILE A 72 -2.15 8.01 -0.62
C ILE A 72 -3.40 8.14 -1.51
N ILE A 73 -4.46 8.81 -1.05
CA ILE A 73 -5.68 9.02 -1.86
C ILE A 73 -5.32 9.75 -3.18
N ASN A 74 -5.97 9.36 -4.28
CA ASN A 74 -5.74 9.89 -5.63
C ASN A 74 -4.32 9.64 -6.17
N THR A 75 -3.63 8.60 -5.69
CA THR A 75 -2.33 8.17 -6.21
C THR A 75 -2.38 6.72 -6.65
N ASN A 76 -1.34 6.25 -7.36
CA ASN A 76 -1.23 4.84 -7.78
C ASN A 76 -0.71 3.93 -6.65
N CYS A 77 -1.03 4.26 -5.39
CA CYS A 77 -0.55 3.54 -4.21
C CYS A 77 -1.71 2.85 -3.50
N ILE A 78 -1.44 1.66 -2.95
CA ILE A 78 -2.38 0.86 -2.15
C ILE A 78 -1.70 0.53 -0.82
N VAL A 79 -2.44 0.64 0.29
CA VAL A 79 -1.99 0.16 1.61
C VAL A 79 -2.97 -0.91 2.08
N THR A 80 -2.49 -2.15 2.18
CA THR A 80 -3.31 -3.33 2.43
C THR A 80 -2.64 -4.31 3.41
N SER A 81 -3.29 -5.44 3.67
CA SER A 81 -2.74 -6.62 4.37
C SER A 81 -2.69 -7.78 3.39
N LEU A 82 -1.90 -8.83 3.66
CA LEU A 82 -1.91 -10.02 2.79
C LEU A 82 -3.30 -10.63 2.66
N LYS A 83 -4.11 -10.56 3.71
CA LYS A 83 -5.48 -11.09 3.74
C LYS A 83 -6.40 -10.38 2.75
N SER A 84 -6.26 -9.05 2.62
CA SER A 84 -7.13 -8.22 1.77
C SER A 84 -6.53 -7.95 0.39
N LEU A 85 -5.25 -8.23 0.18
CA LEU A 85 -4.47 -7.87 -1.01
C LEU A 85 -5.20 -8.11 -2.33
N LYS A 86 -5.78 -9.30 -2.51
CA LYS A 86 -6.47 -9.65 -3.76
C LYS A 86 -7.66 -8.72 -4.01
N ASN A 87 -8.50 -8.51 -3.00
CA ASN A 87 -9.71 -7.70 -3.14
C ASN A 87 -9.33 -6.23 -3.35
N ASP A 88 -8.41 -5.71 -2.55
CA ASP A 88 -7.98 -4.30 -2.63
C ASP A 88 -7.34 -3.98 -4.00
N ILE A 89 -6.58 -4.92 -4.59
CA ILE A 89 -6.06 -4.75 -5.96
C ILE A 89 -7.19 -4.74 -6.99
N LEU A 90 -8.16 -5.65 -6.86
CA LEU A 90 -9.27 -5.74 -7.80
C LEU A 90 -10.16 -4.49 -7.75
N GLU A 91 -10.52 -4.03 -6.56
CA GLU A 91 -11.27 -2.79 -6.34
C GLU A 91 -10.51 -1.59 -6.90
N PHE A 92 -9.23 -1.43 -6.57
CA PHE A 92 -8.43 -0.32 -7.08
C PHE A 92 -8.36 -0.30 -8.61
N VAL A 93 -8.18 -1.47 -9.23
CA VAL A 93 -8.13 -1.58 -10.69
C VAL A 93 -9.49 -1.28 -11.31
N GLN A 94 -10.59 -1.72 -10.69
CA GLN A 94 -11.93 -1.35 -11.13
C GLN A 94 -12.10 0.17 -11.04
N ASP A 95 -11.86 0.80 -9.90
CA ASP A 95 -12.11 2.25 -9.74
C ASP A 95 -11.29 3.14 -10.70
N ASN A 96 -10.09 2.70 -11.08
CA ASN A 96 -9.15 3.51 -11.86
C ASN A 96 -9.08 3.15 -13.36
N TYR A 97 -9.60 1.98 -13.75
CA TYR A 97 -9.53 1.48 -15.12
C TYR A 97 -10.88 0.96 -15.66
N SER A 98 -11.97 1.15 -14.91
CA SER A 98 -13.34 1.03 -15.45
C SER A 98 -13.68 2.27 -16.26
N GLU A 99 -13.48 2.18 -17.59
CA GLU A 99 -14.39 2.83 -18.55
C GLU A 99 -15.84 2.44 -18.29
#